data_AF-A0A4S3JE34-F1
#
_entry.id   AF-A0A4S3JE34-F1
#
_cell.length_a   1.000
_cell.length_b   1.000
_cell.length_c   1.000
_cell.angle_alpha   90.00
_cell.angle_beta   90.00
_cell.angle_gamma   90.00
#
_symmetry.space_group_name_H-M   'P 1'
#
loop_
_entity.id
_entity.type
_entity.pdbx_description
1 polymer ?
#
loop_
_entity_poly.entity_id
_entity_poly.type
_entity_poly.pdbx_seq_one_letter_code
_entity_poly.pdbx_strand_id
1 'polypeptide(L)'
;MATSILILRILEEEFGFDSKSRVDVTLGHSLGEFSALVAGGYLGFSNALQIVRRRAEIMAQCTRHASEQSGESYGMVALICEPDHLDELLMTIREFIGLVPPGVMDDSSNGIPPIEHVMIANINSSNQIVLSGSIERIKALLVQLRQFGGHDPRAVRLNSESPFHSPIMAPAADYMKCTLDNTNINFPTQIPLSGFWIKRKE
;
A
#
# COMPACT_ATOMS: atom_id res chain seq x y z
N MET A 1 -2.27 -13.42 4.69
CA MET A 1 -3.59 -13.50 5.35
C MET A 1 -3.87 -14.87 5.95
N ALA A 2 -4.02 -15.94 5.15
CA ALA A 2 -4.38 -17.27 5.64
C ALA A 2 -3.42 -17.79 6.74
N THR A 3 -2.12 -17.71 6.50
CA THR A 3 -1.08 -18.07 7.48
C THR A 3 -1.28 -17.35 8.82
N SER A 4 -1.53 -16.04 8.82
CA SER A 4 -1.73 -15.26 10.04
C SER A 4 -2.96 -15.71 10.84
N ILE A 5 -4.06 -16.04 10.15
CA ILE A 5 -5.27 -16.56 10.81
C ILE A 5 -5.04 -17.97 11.33
N LEU A 6 -4.35 -18.83 10.57
CA LEU A 6 -4.03 -20.19 11.02
C LEU A 6 -3.14 -20.17 12.28
N ILE A 7 -2.14 -19.28 12.33
CA ILE A 7 -1.31 -19.11 13.53
C ILE A 7 -2.19 -18.72 14.73
N LEU A 8 -3.10 -17.75 14.56
CA LEU A 8 -4.02 -17.36 15.63
C LEU A 8 -4.90 -18.54 16.08
N ARG A 9 -5.46 -19.32 15.15
CA ARG A 9 -6.28 -20.49 15.47
C ARG A 9 -5.50 -21.56 16.23
N ILE A 10 -4.25 -21.82 15.82
CA ILE A 10 -3.38 -22.75 16.54
C ILE A 10 -3.11 -22.26 17.97
N LEU A 11 -2.86 -20.95 18.16
CA LEU A 11 -2.69 -20.40 19.50
C LEU A 11 -3.95 -20.56 20.36
N GLU A 12 -5.13 -20.34 19.78
CA GLU A 12 -6.42 -20.51 20.46
C GLU A 12 -6.68 -21.98 20.84
N GLU A 13 -6.50 -22.89 19.89
CA GLU A 13 -6.87 -24.32 20.03
C GLU A 13 -5.82 -25.13 20.80
N GLU A 14 -4.54 -24.97 20.50
CA GLU A 14 -3.46 -25.82 21.06
C GLU A 14 -2.81 -25.22 22.31
N PHE A 15 -2.83 -23.89 22.45
CA PHE A 15 -2.17 -23.19 23.55
C PHE A 15 -3.13 -22.48 24.50
N GLY A 16 -4.45 -22.58 24.28
CA GLY A 16 -5.48 -21.97 25.12
C GLY A 16 -5.41 -20.44 25.14
N PHE A 17 -4.88 -19.82 24.09
CA PHE A 17 -4.83 -18.37 23.97
C PHE A 17 -6.25 -17.82 23.76
N ASP A 18 -6.81 -17.17 24.77
CA ASP A 18 -8.10 -16.50 24.64
C ASP A 18 -7.92 -15.11 24.02
N SER A 19 -8.09 -15.03 22.69
CA SER A 19 -8.00 -13.78 21.94
C SER A 19 -8.98 -12.72 22.42
N LYS A 20 -10.15 -13.11 22.95
CA LYS A 20 -11.21 -12.18 23.33
C LYS A 20 -10.94 -11.44 24.63
N SER A 21 -10.26 -12.08 25.57
CA SER A 21 -9.89 -11.46 26.86
C SER A 21 -8.50 -10.84 26.86
N ARG A 22 -7.63 -11.23 25.90
CA ARG A 22 -6.22 -10.80 25.85
C ARG A 22 -5.90 -9.79 24.76
N VAL A 23 -6.78 -9.58 23.79
CA VAL A 23 -6.57 -8.63 22.69
C VAL A 23 -7.54 -7.48 22.81
N ASP A 24 -7.01 -6.28 23.04
CA ASP A 24 -7.81 -5.07 23.14
C ASP A 24 -8.20 -4.52 21.76
N VAL A 25 -7.34 -4.72 20.75
CA VAL A 25 -7.49 -4.14 19.41
C VAL A 25 -6.85 -5.05 18.35
N THR A 26 -7.48 -5.15 17.18
CA THR A 26 -6.82 -5.69 15.97
C THR A 26 -6.38 -4.57 15.03
N LEU A 27 -5.24 -4.74 14.36
CA LEU A 27 -4.71 -3.85 13.34
C LEU A 27 -4.01 -4.69 12.27
N GLY A 28 -4.06 -4.25 11.02
CA GLY A 28 -3.34 -4.86 9.92
C GLY A 28 -2.70 -3.82 9.02
N HIS A 29 -1.55 -4.16 8.42
CA HIS A 29 -0.90 -3.34 7.41
C HIS A 29 -1.21 -3.91 6.02
N SER A 30 -1.74 -3.08 5.12
CA SER A 30 -2.07 -3.46 3.75
C SER A 30 -2.94 -4.74 3.70
N LEU A 31 -2.46 -5.84 3.11
CA LEU A 31 -3.19 -7.12 3.09
C LEU A 31 -3.54 -7.63 4.50
N GLY A 32 -2.75 -7.28 5.51
CA GLY A 32 -2.97 -7.65 6.91
C GLY A 32 -4.30 -7.12 7.47
N GLU A 33 -4.89 -6.08 6.89
CA GLU A 33 -6.19 -5.56 7.31
C GLU A 33 -7.29 -6.61 7.23
N PHE A 34 -7.25 -7.50 6.22
CA PHE A 34 -8.19 -8.64 6.15
C PHE A 34 -7.98 -9.65 7.27
N SER A 35 -6.72 -9.87 7.66
CA SER A 35 -6.43 -10.70 8.84
C SER A 35 -6.96 -10.05 10.12
N ALA A 36 -6.84 -8.73 10.27
CA ALA A 36 -7.38 -8.00 11.41
C ALA A 36 -8.92 -8.03 11.46
N LEU A 37 -9.57 -7.87 10.31
CA LEU A 37 -11.03 -8.00 10.16
C LEU A 37 -11.52 -9.40 10.54
N VAL A 38 -10.83 -10.45 10.10
CA VAL A 38 -11.19 -11.84 10.43
C VAL A 38 -10.93 -12.14 11.90
N ALA A 39 -9.77 -11.74 12.43
CA ALA A 39 -9.42 -11.93 13.84
C ALA A 39 -10.39 -11.20 14.78
N GLY A 40 -10.81 -9.99 14.41
CA GLY A 40 -11.79 -9.20 15.16
C GLY A 40 -13.25 -9.65 14.97
N GLY A 41 -13.51 -10.65 14.12
CA GLY A 41 -14.86 -11.19 13.88
C GLY A 41 -15.75 -10.36 12.94
N TYR A 42 -15.19 -9.34 12.28
CA TYR A 42 -15.91 -8.47 11.35
C TYR A 42 -16.23 -9.18 10.04
N LEU A 43 -15.35 -10.07 9.60
CA LEU A 43 -15.48 -10.80 8.34
C LEU A 43 -15.22 -12.30 8.56
N GLY A 44 -16.05 -13.15 7.96
CA GLY A 44 -15.82 -14.59 7.97
C GLY A 44 -14.57 -14.95 7.16
N PHE A 45 -13.80 -15.95 7.63
CA PHE A 45 -12.56 -16.38 6.99
C PHE A 45 -12.73 -16.75 5.51
N SER A 46 -13.78 -17.51 5.18
CA SER A 46 -14.05 -17.94 3.79
C SER A 46 -14.31 -16.74 2.87
N ASN A 47 -15.16 -15.80 3.32
CA ASN A 47 -15.47 -14.59 2.56
C ASN A 47 -14.21 -13.72 2.39
N ALA A 48 -13.44 -13.51 3.45
CA ALA A 48 -12.18 -12.77 3.39
C ALA A 48 -11.21 -13.39 2.39
N LEU A 49 -11.06 -14.71 2.40
CA LEU A 49 -10.17 -15.42 1.48
C LEU A 49 -10.61 -15.28 0.03
N GLN A 50 -11.92 -15.41 -0.25
CA GLN A 50 -12.46 -15.24 -1.60
C GLN A 50 -12.25 -13.82 -2.12
N ILE A 51 -12.56 -12.81 -1.31
CA ILE A 51 -12.38 -11.39 -1.64
C ILE A 51 -10.91 -11.09 -1.93
N VAL A 52 -10.01 -11.51 -1.02
CA VAL A 52 -8.57 -11.32 -1.17
C VAL A 52 -8.04 -11.99 -2.43
N ARG A 53 -8.43 -13.25 -2.67
CA ARG A 53 -8.01 -13.99 -3.86
C ARG A 53 -8.45 -13.26 -5.14
N ARG A 54 -9.73 -12.90 -5.23
CA ARG A 54 -10.27 -12.27 -6.43
C ARG A 54 -9.66 -10.89 -6.67
N ARG A 55 -9.48 -10.11 -5.60
CA ARG A 55 -8.73 -8.85 -5.65
C ARG A 55 -7.31 -9.06 -6.20
N ALA A 56 -6.58 -10.06 -5.70
CA ALA A 56 -5.23 -10.36 -6.16
C ALA A 56 -5.19 -10.75 -7.65
N GLU A 57 -6.14 -11.55 -8.13
CA GLU A 57 -6.27 -11.92 -9.55
C GLU A 57 -6.47 -10.67 -10.43
N ILE A 58 -7.34 -9.75 -10.02
CA ILE A 58 -7.59 -8.49 -10.75
C ILE A 58 -6.34 -7.61 -10.75
N MET A 59 -5.66 -7.47 -9.61
CA MET A 59 -4.42 -6.67 -9.52
C MET A 59 -3.30 -7.23 -10.41
N ALA A 60 -3.17 -8.56 -10.48
CA ALA A 60 -2.24 -9.21 -11.39
C ALA A 60 -2.60 -8.96 -12.86
N GLN A 61 -3.88 -8.96 -13.20
CA GLN A 61 -4.35 -8.60 -14.55
C GLN A 61 -4.06 -7.13 -14.88
N CYS A 62 -4.33 -6.20 -13.96
CA CYS A 62 -4.01 -4.78 -14.14
C CYS A 62 -2.51 -4.56 -14.42
N THR A 63 -1.66 -5.24 -13.64
CA THR A 63 -0.20 -5.18 -13.82
C THR A 63 0.19 -5.69 -15.21
N ARG A 64 -0.35 -6.84 -15.63
CA ARG A 64 -0.06 -7.42 -16.94
C ARG A 64 -0.46 -6.50 -18.08
N HIS A 65 -1.68 -5.95 -18.04
CA HIS A 65 -2.14 -5.01 -19.07
C HIS A 65 -1.27 -3.76 -19.12
N ALA A 66 -0.88 -3.21 -17.96
CA ALA A 66 0.01 -2.06 -17.91
C ALA A 66 1.38 -2.37 -18.52
N SER A 67 1.96 -3.54 -18.23
CA SER A 67 3.21 -4.02 -18.84
C SER A 67 3.09 -4.26 -20.34
N GLU A 68 2.01 -4.86 -20.81
CA GLU A 68 1.77 -5.10 -22.25
C GLU A 68 1.60 -3.79 -23.03
N GLN A 69 0.99 -2.77 -22.42
CA GLN A 69 0.77 -1.46 -23.05
C GLN A 69 2.04 -0.60 -23.07
N SER A 70 2.82 -0.58 -21.98
CA SER A 70 4.00 0.29 -21.89
C SER A 70 5.30 -0.39 -22.32
N GLY A 71 5.36 -1.72 -22.30
CA GLY A 71 6.60 -2.49 -22.45
C GLY A 71 7.52 -2.43 -21.23
N GLU A 72 7.06 -1.85 -20.12
CA GLU A 72 7.85 -1.64 -18.90
C GLU A 72 7.55 -2.70 -17.82
N SER A 73 8.48 -2.85 -16.89
CA SER A 73 8.30 -3.70 -15.71
C SER A 73 7.69 -2.88 -14.58
N TYR A 74 6.80 -3.48 -13.80
CA TYR A 74 6.21 -2.80 -12.64
C TYR A 74 6.62 -3.47 -11.32
N GLY A 75 6.42 -2.73 -10.22
CA GLY A 75 6.63 -3.24 -8.89
C GLY A 75 6.70 -2.14 -7.85
N MET A 76 7.44 -2.42 -6.78
CA MET A 76 7.60 -1.51 -5.65
C MET A 76 9.06 -1.43 -5.20
N VAL A 77 9.48 -0.25 -4.76
CA VAL A 77 10.85 0.03 -4.28
C VAL A 77 10.75 0.78 -2.96
N ALA A 78 11.34 0.22 -1.90
CA ALA A 78 11.49 0.93 -0.64
C ALA A 78 12.68 1.89 -0.72
N LEU A 79 12.47 3.12 -0.27
CA LEU A 79 13.52 4.12 -0.08
C LEU A 79 13.74 4.31 1.41
N ILE A 80 14.99 4.23 1.82
CA ILE A 80 15.42 4.34 3.21
C ILE A 80 16.41 5.50 3.29
N CYS A 81 16.14 6.46 4.17
CA CYS A 81 16.96 7.65 4.39
C CYS A 81 17.24 7.82 5.88
N GLU A 82 17.94 8.88 6.27
CA GLU A 82 18.01 9.28 7.68
C GLU A 82 16.71 10.00 8.07
N PRO A 83 16.24 9.88 9.33
CA PRO A 83 14.95 10.44 9.74
C PRO A 83 14.77 11.93 9.43
N ASP A 84 15.83 12.72 9.61
CA ASP A 84 15.79 14.18 9.44
C ASP A 84 15.66 14.61 7.96
N HIS A 85 15.89 13.69 7.02
CA HIS A 85 15.83 13.95 5.57
C HIS A 85 14.55 13.43 4.91
N LEU A 86 13.65 12.79 5.65
CA LEU A 86 12.45 12.20 5.05
C LEU A 86 11.52 13.26 4.43
N ASP A 87 11.29 14.37 5.13
CA ASP A 87 10.39 15.42 4.66
C ASP A 87 10.91 16.07 3.37
N GLU A 88 12.21 16.37 3.31
CA GLU A 88 12.89 16.87 2.12
C GLU A 88 12.82 15.88 0.95
N LEU A 89 13.05 14.59 1.23
CA LEU A 89 12.92 13.53 0.23
C LEU A 89 11.48 13.44 -0.31
N LEU A 90 10.48 13.53 0.56
CA LEU A 90 9.07 13.50 0.19
C LEU A 90 8.68 14.71 -0.68
N MET A 91 9.16 15.90 -0.33
CA MET A 91 8.94 17.11 -1.13
C MET A 91 9.56 16.98 -2.52
N THR A 92 10.84 16.63 -2.59
CA THR A 92 11.55 16.42 -3.85
C THR A 92 10.88 15.36 -4.73
N ILE A 93 10.44 14.24 -4.15
CA ILE A 93 9.70 13.21 -4.91
C ILE A 93 8.39 13.78 -5.45
N ARG A 94 7.63 14.53 -4.65
CA ARG A 94 6.35 15.13 -5.06
C ARG A 94 6.53 16.12 -6.21
N GLU A 95 7.61 16.88 -6.21
CA GLU A 95 7.97 17.77 -7.32
C GLU A 95 8.19 16.98 -8.61
N PHE A 96 9.03 15.95 -8.59
CA PHE A 96 9.34 15.16 -9.79
C PHE A 96 8.16 14.34 -10.34
N ILE A 97 7.22 13.92 -9.48
CA ILE A 97 5.98 13.24 -9.93
C ILE A 97 4.86 14.23 -10.28
N GLY A 98 5.10 15.55 -10.21
CA GLY A 98 4.14 16.58 -10.62
C GLY A 98 2.97 16.80 -9.64
N LEU A 99 3.15 16.50 -8.35
CA LEU A 99 2.14 16.66 -7.30
C LEU A 99 2.35 17.93 -6.45
N VAL A 100 2.94 18.98 -6.99
CA VAL A 100 3.09 20.27 -6.29
C VAL A 100 1.71 20.94 -6.15
N PRO A 101 1.34 21.47 -4.97
CA PRO A 101 0.15 22.29 -4.81
C PRO A 101 0.22 23.53 -5.73
N PRO A 102 -0.86 23.90 -6.43
CA PRO A 102 -0.88 25.14 -7.21
C PRO A 102 -0.68 26.33 -6.26
N GLY A 103 0.51 26.94 -6.29
CA GLY A 103 0.88 28.04 -5.38
C GLY A 103 2.38 28.18 -5.11
N VAL A 104 3.17 27.13 -5.35
CA VAL A 104 4.65 27.19 -5.34
C VAL A 104 5.13 27.09 -6.79
N MET A 105 4.87 28.14 -7.57
CA MET A 105 5.39 28.28 -8.93
C MET A 105 6.54 29.28 -8.85
N ASP A 106 7.75 28.76 -8.81
CA ASP A 106 8.92 29.48 -9.31
C ASP A 106 8.91 29.28 -10.84
N ASP A 107 9.14 30.35 -11.61
CA ASP A 107 9.18 30.37 -13.08
C ASP A 107 10.36 29.53 -13.66
N SER A 108 11.00 28.74 -12.79
CA SER A 108 12.15 27.88 -13.01
C SER A 108 11.77 26.40 -13.09
N SER A 109 10.54 26.05 -13.49
CA SER A 109 10.22 24.66 -13.84
C SER A 109 10.99 24.30 -15.11
N ASN A 110 12.25 23.87 -14.95
CA ASN A 110 13.00 23.14 -15.96
C ASN A 110 12.02 22.15 -16.61
N GLY A 111 11.87 22.23 -17.93
CA GLY A 111 10.86 21.51 -18.74
C GLY A 111 10.99 19.98 -18.75
N ILE A 112 11.17 19.38 -17.59
CA ILE A 112 11.16 17.95 -17.32
C ILE A 112 9.69 17.58 -17.09
N PRO A 113 9.09 16.77 -17.99
CA PRO A 113 7.72 16.31 -17.78
C PRO A 113 7.63 15.47 -16.49
N PRO A 114 6.50 15.50 -15.77
CA PRO A 114 6.28 14.66 -14.60
C PRO A 114 6.58 13.20 -14.91
N ILE A 115 7.19 12.49 -13.97
CA ILE A 115 7.38 11.05 -14.11
C ILE A 115 6.03 10.36 -13.87
N GLU A 116 5.25 10.20 -14.94
CA GLU A 116 3.97 9.51 -14.88
C GLU A 116 4.19 8.04 -14.46
N HIS A 117 3.17 7.42 -13.87
CA HIS A 117 3.20 6.03 -13.40
C HIS A 117 4.18 5.71 -12.26
N VAL A 118 4.58 6.70 -11.45
CA VAL A 118 5.27 6.49 -10.16
C VAL A 118 4.54 7.24 -9.06
N MET A 119 4.32 6.60 -7.92
CA MET A 119 3.72 7.24 -6.74
C MET A 119 4.35 6.78 -5.44
N ILE A 120 4.16 7.56 -4.37
CA ILE A 120 4.41 7.13 -3.00
C ILE A 120 3.25 6.22 -2.57
N ALA A 121 3.53 4.93 -2.47
CA ALA A 121 2.57 3.90 -2.09
C ALA A 121 2.30 3.85 -0.59
N ASN A 122 3.35 4.04 0.22
CA ASN A 122 3.24 4.02 1.67
C ASN A 122 4.38 4.80 2.34
N ILE A 123 4.09 5.38 3.50
CA ILE A 123 5.08 5.94 4.44
C ILE A 123 5.09 4.99 5.64
N ASN A 124 6.15 4.21 5.81
CA ASN A 124 6.20 3.14 6.81
C ASN A 124 6.72 3.61 8.17
N SER A 125 7.67 4.54 8.16
CA SER A 125 8.33 5.07 9.35
C SER A 125 8.89 6.46 9.05
N SER A 126 9.49 7.10 10.06
CA SER A 126 10.18 8.39 9.91
C SER A 126 11.37 8.37 8.96
N ASN A 127 11.77 7.20 8.46
CA ASN A 127 12.96 7.04 7.62
C ASN A 127 12.76 6.11 6.43
N GLN A 128 11.52 5.65 6.18
CA GLN A 128 11.23 4.70 5.11
C GLN A 128 9.91 5.01 4.41
N ILE A 129 9.99 5.07 3.09
CA ILE A 129 8.84 5.14 2.19
C ILE A 129 8.90 4.02 1.16
N VAL A 130 7.78 3.78 0.48
CA VAL A 130 7.70 2.84 -0.63
C VAL A 130 7.16 3.57 -1.85
N LEU A 131 7.88 3.48 -2.96
CA LEU A 131 7.41 3.88 -4.28
C LEU A 131 6.76 2.68 -4.98
N SER A 132 5.69 2.93 -5.73
CA SER A 132 5.09 1.95 -6.63
C SER A 132 4.93 2.52 -8.02
N GLY A 133 5.09 1.67 -9.04
CA GLY A 133 5.03 2.12 -10.41
C GLY A 133 5.91 1.32 -11.36
N SER A 134 6.22 1.96 -12.49
CA SER A 134 7.19 1.47 -13.47
C SER A 134 8.60 1.47 -12.86
N ILE A 135 9.31 0.35 -12.96
CA ILE A 135 10.64 0.17 -12.38
C ILE A 135 11.66 1.03 -13.11
N GLU A 136 11.54 1.13 -14.42
CA GLU A 136 12.38 1.98 -15.27
C GLU A 136 12.23 3.45 -14.87
N ARG A 137 10.99 3.90 -14.63
CA ARG A 137 10.69 5.27 -14.21
C ARG A 137 11.10 5.56 -12.76
N ILE A 138 10.93 4.60 -11.85
CA ILE A 138 11.47 4.71 -10.48
C ILE A 138 13.00 4.84 -10.51
N LYS A 139 13.70 4.08 -11.37
CA LYS A 139 15.16 4.22 -11.52
C LYS A 139 15.53 5.62 -12.04
N ALA A 140 14.80 6.14 -13.01
CA ALA A 140 15.01 7.50 -13.51
C ALA A 140 14.82 8.54 -12.40
N LEU A 141 13.74 8.43 -11.61
CA LEU A 141 13.51 9.27 -10.43
C LEU A 141 14.68 9.19 -9.45
N LEU A 142 15.19 7.99 -9.15
CA LEU A 142 16.32 7.84 -8.23
C LEU A 142 17.60 8.53 -8.72
N VAL A 143 17.85 8.54 -10.03
CA VAL A 143 18.97 9.31 -10.61
C VAL A 143 18.77 10.81 -10.38
N GLN A 144 17.55 11.32 -10.59
CA GLN A 144 17.22 12.73 -10.34
C GLN A 144 17.38 13.09 -8.85
N LEU A 145 16.87 12.24 -7.95
CA LEU A 145 17.00 12.43 -6.50
C LEU A 145 18.47 12.52 -6.06
N ARG A 146 19.36 11.69 -6.63
CA ARG A 146 20.80 11.75 -6.33
C ARG A 146 21.48 12.98 -6.88
N GLN A 147 21.02 13.49 -8.01
CA GLN A 147 21.61 14.67 -8.66
C GLN A 147 21.20 15.97 -7.96
N PHE A 148 19.95 16.07 -7.50
CA PHE A 148 19.36 17.31 -7.01
C PHE A 148 19.05 17.31 -5.50
N GLY A 149 18.86 16.14 -4.88
CA GLY A 149 18.35 16.02 -3.51
C GLY A 149 19.39 16.07 -2.39
N GLY A 150 20.67 16.29 -2.68
CA GLY A 150 21.76 16.42 -1.70
C GLY A 150 22.09 15.14 -0.88
N HIS A 151 21.16 14.18 -0.83
CA HIS A 151 21.19 12.97 -0.04
C HIS A 151 20.79 11.77 -0.90
N ASP A 152 21.53 10.67 -0.81
CA ASP A 152 21.27 9.44 -1.59
C ASP A 152 20.49 8.44 -0.74
N PRO A 153 19.15 8.31 -0.90
CA PRO A 153 18.39 7.31 -0.19
C PRO A 153 18.74 5.90 -0.68
N ARG A 154 18.88 4.96 0.25
CA ARG A 154 19.06 3.55 -0.08
C ARG A 154 17.77 3.00 -0.69
N ALA A 155 17.84 2.63 -1.96
CA ALA A 155 16.74 1.99 -2.68
C ALA A 155 16.83 0.46 -2.63
N VAL A 156 15.72 -0.20 -2.27
CA VAL A 156 15.59 -1.67 -2.22
C VAL A 156 14.33 -2.10 -2.97
N ARG A 157 14.48 -2.85 -4.06
CA ARG A 157 13.34 -3.45 -4.77
C ARG A 157 12.66 -4.48 -3.86
N LEU A 158 11.35 -4.35 -3.69
CA LEU A 158 10.56 -5.31 -2.93
C LEU A 158 10.24 -6.53 -3.79
N ASN A 159 10.00 -7.67 -3.14
CA ASN A 159 9.51 -8.88 -3.80
C ASN A 159 8.01 -8.77 -4.13
N SER A 160 7.67 -7.74 -4.92
CA SER A 160 6.33 -7.48 -5.44
C SER A 160 6.46 -7.10 -6.91
N GLU A 161 5.80 -7.87 -7.77
CA GLU A 161 5.75 -7.64 -9.22
C GLU A 161 4.62 -6.66 -9.61
N SER A 162 3.78 -6.28 -8.65
CA SER A 162 2.65 -5.38 -8.87
C SER A 162 2.88 -4.02 -8.21
N PRO A 163 2.48 -2.91 -8.87
CA PRO A 163 2.58 -1.56 -8.33
C PRO A 163 1.39 -1.27 -7.40
N PHE A 164 1.39 -1.83 -6.19
CA PHE A 164 0.30 -1.62 -5.24
C PHE A 164 0.15 -0.17 -4.80
N HIS A 165 -1.06 0.21 -4.37
CA HIS A 165 -1.40 1.59 -3.99
C HIS A 165 -1.13 2.61 -5.12
N SER A 166 -1.35 2.21 -6.38
CA SER A 166 -1.24 3.08 -7.56
C SER A 166 -2.55 3.13 -8.37
N PRO A 167 -2.73 4.14 -9.25
CA PRO A 167 -3.90 4.25 -10.12
C PRO A 167 -4.11 3.05 -11.04
N ILE A 168 -3.04 2.31 -11.35
CA ILE A 168 -3.10 1.06 -12.13
C ILE A 168 -4.01 0.02 -11.45
N MET A 169 -4.13 0.09 -10.12
CA MET A 169 -4.97 -0.80 -9.33
C MET A 169 -6.45 -0.36 -9.25
N ALA A 170 -6.87 0.69 -9.96
CA ALA A 170 -8.25 1.19 -9.91
C ALA A 170 -9.32 0.11 -10.15
N PRO A 171 -9.18 -0.81 -11.14
CA PRO A 171 -10.17 -1.88 -11.32
C PRO A 171 -10.31 -2.81 -10.11
N ALA A 172 -9.21 -3.05 -9.37
CA ALA A 172 -9.26 -3.82 -8.14
C ALA A 172 -9.95 -3.04 -7.00
N ALA A 173 -9.76 -1.71 -6.95
CA ALA A 173 -10.47 -0.85 -6.00
C ALA A 173 -11.97 -0.83 -6.27
N ASP A 174 -12.39 -0.75 -7.54
CA ASP A 174 -13.81 -0.79 -7.93
C ASP A 174 -14.45 -2.13 -7.59
N TYR A 175 -13.76 -3.24 -7.88
CA TYR A 175 -14.18 -4.56 -7.45
C TYR A 175 -14.36 -4.63 -5.93
N MET A 176 -13.38 -4.12 -5.17
CA MET A 176 -13.44 -4.12 -3.71
C MET A 176 -14.63 -3.32 -3.19
N LYS A 177 -14.89 -2.14 -3.74
CA LYS A 177 -16.04 -1.31 -3.37
C LYS A 177 -17.36 -2.06 -3.58
N CYS A 178 -17.58 -2.56 -4.79
CA CYS A 178 -18.80 -3.31 -5.13
C CYS A 178 -18.96 -4.57 -4.27
N THR A 179 -17.86 -5.28 -3.99
CA THR A 179 -17.90 -6.51 -3.20
C THR A 179 -18.21 -6.22 -1.74
N LEU A 180 -17.59 -5.20 -1.15
CA LEU A 180 -17.82 -4.85 0.26
C LEU A 180 -19.22 -4.31 0.50
N ASP A 181 -19.82 -3.57 -0.45
CA ASP A 181 -21.22 -3.12 -0.38
C ASP A 181 -22.22 -4.29 -0.28
N ASN A 182 -21.86 -5.46 -0.82
CA ASN A 182 -22.68 -6.68 -0.81
C ASN A 182 -22.19 -7.73 0.21
N THR A 183 -21.14 -7.44 0.97
CA THR A 183 -20.59 -8.36 1.95
C THR A 183 -21.22 -8.07 3.31
N ASN A 184 -21.70 -9.11 3.99
CA ASN A 184 -22.14 -8.95 5.37
C ASN A 184 -20.91 -8.72 6.27
N ILE A 185 -20.77 -7.50 6.79
CA ILE A 185 -19.73 -7.13 7.75
C ILE A 185 -20.39 -6.99 9.12
N ASN A 186 -19.91 -7.75 10.10
CA ASN A 186 -20.50 -7.78 11.43
C ASN A 186 -20.13 -6.52 12.22
N PHE A 187 -21.13 -5.84 12.78
CA PHE A 187 -20.94 -4.73 13.73
C PHE A 187 -22.03 -4.75 14.81
N PRO A 188 -21.69 -4.46 16.10
CA PRO A 188 -20.35 -4.40 16.64
C PRO A 188 -19.73 -5.80 16.75
N THR A 189 -18.41 -5.88 16.92
CA THR A 189 -17.72 -7.13 17.26
C THR A 189 -17.03 -7.02 18.62
N GLN A 190 -16.49 -8.13 19.11
CA GLN A 190 -15.90 -8.22 20.45
C GLN A 190 -14.55 -7.51 20.58
N ILE A 191 -13.77 -7.43 19.49
CA ILE A 191 -12.45 -6.81 19.49
C ILE A 191 -12.46 -5.63 18.52
N PRO A 192 -12.32 -4.39 19.00
CA PRO A 192 -12.21 -3.20 18.16
C PRO A 192 -11.12 -3.33 17.08
N LEU A 193 -11.44 -2.92 15.86
CA LEU A 193 -10.49 -2.76 14.78
C LEU A 193 -9.94 -1.33 14.76
N SER A 194 -8.62 -1.19 14.88
CA SER A 194 -7.91 0.04 14.52
C SER A 194 -7.63 0.00 13.02
N GLY A 195 -8.06 1.04 12.29
CA GLY A 195 -7.90 1.12 10.84
C GLY A 195 -7.21 2.40 10.41
N PHE A 196 -6.41 2.32 9.34
CA PHE A 196 -5.96 3.47 8.55
C PHE A 196 -7.05 3.97 7.56
N TRP A 197 -8.04 3.13 7.21
CA TRP A 197 -9.02 3.40 6.15
C TRP A 197 -10.48 3.54 6.61
N ILE A 198 -10.83 3.08 7.81
CA ILE A 198 -12.21 3.19 8.32
C ILE A 198 -12.33 4.53 9.05
N LYS A 199 -12.31 5.64 8.29
CA LYS A 199 -13.05 6.81 8.75
C LYS A 199 -14.51 6.43 8.68
N ARG A 200 -15.20 6.45 9.83
CA ARG A 200 -16.67 6.43 9.85
C ARG A 200 -17.16 7.44 8.81
N LYS A 201 -18.09 7.05 7.96
CA LYS A 201 -19.02 8.03 7.39
C LYS A 201 -19.75 8.62 8.59
N GLU A 202 -19.31 9.78 9.03
CA GLU A 202 -20.15 10.72 9.76
C GLU A 202 -20.87 11.60 8.74
#